data_AF-A0A355FRX0-F1
#
_entry.id   AF-A0A355FRX0-F1
#
_cell.length_a   1.000
_cell.length_b   1.000
_cell.length_c   1.000
_cell.angle_alpha   90.00
_cell.angle_beta   90.00
_cell.angle_gamma   90.00
#
_symmetry.space_group_name_H-M   'P 1'
#
loop_
_entity.id
_entity.type
_entity.pdbx_description
1 polymer ?
#
loop_
_entity_poly.entity_id
_entity_poly.type
_entity_poly.pdbx_seq_one_letter_code
_entity_poly.pdbx_strand_id
1 'polypeptide(L)'
;SGFYQEGRIKVDNPEFYDSGEWMVVPFPVFEDAAQDVRCAYYGHYLMVNDSISKQKKQIAWKFIDYMLSHPVEYLTEVNIIQPRKDLVESELFKSLPYTDVFMDDMAKAKPVFLHENGSQFERYIKEAVEEVMLTNADSEEALATLKRKIQEVLDED
;
A
#
# COMPACT_ATOMS: atom_id res chain seq x y z
N SER A 1 1.42 6.06 1.85
CA SER A 1 2.86 6.26 2.10
C SER A 1 3.35 5.12 2.98
N GLY A 2 4.56 4.62 2.78
CA GLY A 2 5.10 3.47 3.56
C GLY A 2 6.43 3.82 4.21
N PHE A 3 6.77 3.09 5.29
CA PHE A 3 7.99 3.28 6.10
C PHE A 3 9.29 3.32 5.28
N TYR A 4 9.35 2.59 4.16
CA TYR A 4 10.49 2.57 3.25
C TYR A 4 10.85 3.94 2.64
N GLN A 5 9.92 4.90 2.65
CA GLN A 5 10.17 6.25 2.12
C GLN A 5 11.23 6.99 2.94
N GLU A 6 11.36 6.72 4.23
CA GLU A 6 12.43 7.31 5.05
C GLU A 6 13.82 6.88 4.56
N GLY A 7 13.98 5.59 4.29
CA GLY A 7 15.22 5.04 3.72
C GLY A 7 15.47 5.59 2.32
N ARG A 8 14.42 5.80 1.53
CA ARG A 8 14.52 6.42 0.21
C ARG A 8 14.98 7.87 0.28
N ILE A 9 14.42 8.69 1.16
CA ILE A 9 14.85 10.09 1.34
C ILE A 9 16.33 10.12 1.74
N LYS A 10 16.75 9.24 2.67
CA LYS A 10 18.16 9.14 3.08
C LYS A 10 19.11 8.85 1.92
N VAL A 11 18.70 8.00 0.97
CA VAL A 11 19.52 7.63 -0.20
C VAL A 11 19.48 8.70 -1.28
N ASP A 12 18.28 9.19 -1.63
CA ASP A 12 18.06 10.08 -2.77
C ASP A 12 18.37 11.55 -2.42
N ASN A 13 18.22 11.97 -1.15
CA ASN A 13 18.42 13.35 -0.69
C ASN A 13 18.90 13.40 0.80
N PRO A 14 20.17 13.04 1.07
CA PRO A 14 20.69 12.96 2.43
C PRO A 14 20.72 14.31 3.18
N GLU A 15 20.95 15.43 2.48
CA GLU A 15 20.94 16.75 3.11
C GLU A 15 19.55 17.08 3.67
N PHE A 16 18.49 16.78 2.92
CA PHE A 16 17.12 16.95 3.42
C PHE A 16 16.78 15.94 4.52
N TYR A 17 17.28 14.70 4.43
CA TYR A 17 17.09 13.71 5.49
C TYR A 17 17.67 14.20 6.83
N ASP A 18 18.88 14.77 6.79
CA ASP A 18 19.60 15.25 7.97
C ASP A 18 19.20 16.67 8.41
N SER A 19 18.37 17.39 7.65
CA SER A 19 18.02 18.79 7.95
C SER A 19 17.08 18.94 9.16
N GLY A 20 16.32 17.90 9.49
CA GLY A 20 15.24 17.97 10.48
C GLY A 20 14.02 18.77 10.02
N GLU A 21 13.95 19.16 8.74
CA GLU A 21 12.84 19.94 8.16
C GLU A 21 11.71 19.06 7.61
N TRP A 22 11.70 17.77 7.95
CA TRP A 22 10.68 16.83 7.55
C TRP A 22 10.23 15.99 8.74
N MET A 23 9.00 15.51 8.66
CA MET A 23 8.44 14.58 9.62
C MET A 23 7.38 13.72 8.96
N VAL A 24 7.11 12.56 9.55
CA VAL A 24 5.94 11.75 9.20
C VAL A 24 4.80 12.15 10.14
N VAL A 25 3.64 12.45 9.56
CA VAL A 25 2.42 12.78 10.30
C VAL A 25 1.30 11.82 9.92
N PRO A 26 0.30 11.62 10.79
CA PRO A 26 -0.87 10.82 10.47
C PRO A 26 -1.59 11.32 9.22
N PHE A 27 -2.29 10.43 8.51
CA PHE A 27 -3.16 10.84 7.41
C PHE A 27 -4.23 11.85 7.89
N PRO A 28 -4.49 12.92 7.13
CA PRO A 28 -5.52 13.89 7.47
C PRO A 28 -6.92 13.24 7.42
N VAL A 29 -7.82 13.76 8.25
CA VAL A 29 -9.21 13.31 8.34
C VAL A 29 -10.11 14.52 8.10
N PHE A 30 -11.22 14.33 7.38
CA PHE A 30 -12.23 15.37 7.22
C PHE A 30 -12.88 15.71 8.56
N GLU A 31 -13.21 16.98 8.79
CA GLU A 31 -13.83 17.45 10.04
C GLU A 31 -15.12 16.68 10.36
N ASP A 32 -15.97 16.47 9.34
CA ASP A 32 -17.23 15.73 9.45
C ASP A 32 -17.13 14.29 8.93
N ALA A 33 -15.97 13.64 9.08
CA ALA A 33 -15.78 12.27 8.60
C ALA A 33 -16.75 11.29 9.30
N ALA A 34 -17.59 10.62 8.50
CA ALA A 34 -18.50 9.59 9.00
C ALA A 34 -17.76 8.34 9.54
N GLN A 35 -16.50 8.14 9.16
CA GLN A 35 -15.64 7.06 9.65
C GLN A 35 -14.23 7.58 9.90
N ASP A 36 -13.63 7.19 11.04
CA ASP A 36 -12.22 7.47 11.36
C ASP A 36 -11.29 6.48 10.63
N VAL A 37 -11.17 6.64 9.32
CA VAL A 37 -10.31 5.82 8.46
C VAL A 37 -9.01 6.57 8.11
N ARG A 38 -7.94 5.82 7.94
CA ARG A 38 -6.66 6.32 7.39
C ARG A 38 -6.45 5.74 5.99
N CYS A 39 -5.26 5.92 5.42
CA CYS A 39 -4.94 5.44 4.08
C CYS A 39 -5.17 3.92 3.96
N ALA A 40 -5.59 3.47 2.77
CA ALA A 40 -5.68 2.05 2.48
C ALA A 40 -4.27 1.43 2.46
N TYR A 41 -4.16 0.17 2.91
CA TYR A 41 -2.91 -0.57 2.86
C TYR A 41 -2.94 -1.64 1.77
N TYR A 42 -1.78 -1.89 1.18
CA TYR A 42 -1.53 -2.99 0.27
C TYR A 42 -0.22 -3.68 0.67
N GLY A 43 -0.03 -4.90 0.19
CA GLY A 43 1.17 -5.69 0.45
C GLY A 43 1.66 -6.37 -0.82
N HIS A 44 2.95 -6.71 -0.82
CA HIS A 44 3.54 -7.56 -1.84
C HIS A 44 3.52 -9.01 -1.35
N TYR A 45 3.24 -9.94 -2.25
CA TYR A 45 3.21 -11.37 -1.95
C TYR A 45 4.19 -12.11 -2.85
N LEU A 46 4.94 -13.05 -2.27
CA LEU A 46 5.66 -14.05 -3.02
C LEU A 46 4.71 -15.21 -3.30
N MET A 47 4.55 -15.56 -4.58
CA MET A 47 3.63 -16.60 -5.02
C MET A 47 4.37 -17.67 -5.82
N VAL A 48 3.85 -18.89 -5.82
CA VAL A 48 4.37 -20.00 -6.61
C VAL A 48 3.48 -20.21 -7.84
N ASN A 49 4.08 -20.18 -9.03
CA ASN A 49 3.38 -20.44 -10.28
C ASN A 49 2.81 -21.87 -10.29
N ASP A 50 1.51 -22.00 -10.56
CA ASP A 50 0.83 -23.30 -10.53
C ASP A 50 1.19 -24.22 -11.73
N SER A 51 1.73 -23.67 -12.81
CA SER A 51 2.06 -24.43 -14.02
C SER A 51 3.39 -25.19 -13.95
N ILE A 52 4.15 -25.08 -12.86
CA ILE A 52 5.45 -25.77 -12.71
C ILE A 52 5.29 -27.17 -12.08
N SER A 53 6.32 -28.01 -12.19
CA SER A 53 6.27 -29.38 -11.62
C SER A 53 6.12 -29.36 -10.10
N LYS A 54 5.49 -30.41 -9.54
CA LYS A 54 5.31 -30.57 -8.07
C LYS A 54 6.62 -30.40 -7.29
N GLN A 55 7.72 -30.97 -7.79
CA GLN A 55 9.03 -30.84 -7.16
C GLN A 55 9.51 -29.38 -7.14
N LYS A 56 9.35 -28.65 -8.25
CA LYS A 56 9.70 -27.22 -8.31
C LYS A 56 8.83 -26.38 -7.38
N LYS A 57 7.52 -26.67 -7.29
CA LYS A 57 6.63 -25.99 -6.32
C LYS A 57 7.12 -26.16 -4.88
N GLN A 58 7.51 -27.38 -4.49
CA GLN A 58 8.02 -27.65 -3.15
C GLN A 58 9.30 -26.87 -2.85
N ILE A 59 10.24 -26.81 -3.80
CA ILE A 59 11.47 -26.03 -3.64
C ILE A 59 11.18 -24.53 -3.59
N ALA A 60 10.29 -24.04 -4.45
CA ALA A 60 9.89 -22.63 -4.47
C ALA A 60 9.28 -22.21 -3.12
N TRP A 61 8.42 -23.03 -2.52
CA TRP A 61 7.87 -22.75 -1.19
C TRP A 61 8.95 -22.71 -0.11
N LYS A 62 9.92 -23.63 -0.12
CA LYS A 62 11.05 -23.59 0.82
C LYS A 62 11.92 -22.34 0.62
N PHE A 63 12.11 -21.91 -0.61
CA PHE A 63 12.84 -20.68 -0.91
C PHE A 63 12.10 -19.45 -0.40
N ILE A 64 10.78 -19.36 -0.62
CA ILE A 64 9.96 -18.27 -0.08
C ILE A 64 10.01 -18.23 1.45
N ASP A 65 9.88 -19.39 2.10
CA ASP A 65 9.99 -19.51 3.55
C ASP A 65 11.34 -18.97 4.07
N TYR A 66 12.45 -19.36 3.42
CA TYR A 66 13.76 -18.81 3.71
C TYR A 66 13.81 -17.29 3.52
N MET A 67 13.33 -16.74 2.41
CA MET A 67 13.33 -15.28 2.20
C MET A 67 12.53 -14.54 3.28
N LEU A 68 11.39 -15.11 3.70
CA LEU A 68 10.50 -14.50 4.70
C LEU A 68 10.89 -14.81 6.16
N SER A 69 11.96 -15.59 6.39
CA SER A 69 12.50 -15.84 7.73
C SER A 69 13.48 -14.77 8.21
N HIS A 70 13.73 -13.72 7.43
CA HIS A 70 14.72 -12.67 7.71
C HIS A 70 14.08 -11.27 7.91
N PRO A 71 13.04 -11.11 8.75
CA PRO A 71 12.29 -9.85 8.83
C PRO A 71 13.14 -8.64 9.25
N VAL A 72 14.13 -8.85 10.12
CA VAL A 72 15.02 -7.78 10.58
C VAL A 72 15.90 -7.27 9.44
N GLU A 73 16.45 -8.16 8.60
CA GLU A 73 17.29 -7.77 7.46
C GLU A 73 16.51 -6.92 6.45
N TYR A 74 15.26 -7.31 6.14
CA TYR A 74 14.39 -6.50 5.29
C TYR A 74 14.12 -5.11 5.87
N LEU A 75 13.95 -5.02 7.18
CA LEU A 75 13.71 -3.75 7.85
C LEU A 75 14.97 -2.87 7.89
N THR A 76 16.14 -3.42 8.18
CA THR A 76 17.36 -2.62 8.39
C THR A 76 18.08 -2.27 7.11
N GLU A 77 18.05 -3.13 6.09
CA GLU A 77 18.80 -2.92 4.85
C GLU A 77 18.00 -2.13 3.81
N VAL A 78 16.68 -2.31 3.76
CA VAL A 78 15.81 -1.73 2.72
C VAL A 78 14.54 -1.08 3.27
N ASN A 79 14.41 -0.92 4.59
CA ASN A 79 13.27 -0.31 5.27
C ASN A 79 11.91 -0.94 4.90
N ILE A 80 11.88 -2.24 4.60
CA ILE A 80 10.65 -2.97 4.31
C ILE A 80 10.16 -3.68 5.57
N ILE A 81 8.94 -3.37 5.98
CA ILE A 81 8.27 -4.05 7.10
C ILE A 81 7.66 -5.35 6.59
N GLN A 82 8.10 -6.49 7.12
CA GLN A 82 7.36 -7.75 6.97
C GLN A 82 6.20 -7.78 7.98
N PRO A 83 4.99 -8.22 7.58
CA PRO A 83 3.80 -8.21 8.45
C PRO A 83 3.85 -9.36 9.47
N ARG A 84 4.81 -9.29 10.39
CA ARG A 84 5.00 -10.27 11.45
C ARG A 84 4.87 -9.62 12.83
N LYS A 85 4.13 -10.30 13.71
CA LYS A 85 3.87 -9.85 15.07
C LYS A 85 5.16 -9.69 15.89
N ASP A 86 6.06 -10.66 15.78
CA ASP A 86 7.37 -10.64 16.45
C ASP A 86 8.25 -9.45 16.03
N LEU A 87 8.18 -9.04 14.76
CA LEU A 87 8.87 -7.85 14.27
C LEU A 87 8.26 -6.57 14.86
N VAL A 88 6.96 -6.34 14.68
CA VAL A 88 6.32 -5.08 15.09
C VAL A 88 6.25 -4.91 16.61
N GLU A 89 6.31 -6.01 17.37
CA GLU A 89 6.39 -5.97 18.84
C GLU A 89 7.83 -5.84 19.36
N SER A 90 8.85 -6.00 18.51
CA SER A 90 10.26 -5.94 18.92
C SER A 90 10.69 -4.55 19.37
N GLU A 91 11.65 -4.51 20.30
CA GLU A 91 12.27 -3.26 20.76
C GLU A 91 12.96 -2.52 19.60
N LEU A 92 13.58 -3.25 18.68
CA LEU A 92 14.19 -2.67 17.49
C LEU A 92 13.16 -1.85 16.70
N PHE A 93 12.04 -2.47 16.33
CA PHE A 93 11.01 -1.81 15.54
C PHE A 93 10.45 -0.57 16.26
N LYS A 94 10.07 -0.71 17.53
CA LYS A 94 9.53 0.41 18.34
C LYS A 94 10.52 1.53 18.58
N SER A 95 11.83 1.26 18.49
CA SER A 95 12.86 2.29 18.63
C SER A 95 13.07 3.10 17.36
N LEU A 96 12.59 2.64 16.21
CA LEU A 96 12.73 3.36 14.95
C LEU A 96 11.79 4.58 14.92
N PRO A 97 12.22 5.71 14.31
CA PRO A 97 11.40 6.91 14.19
C PRO A 97 10.06 6.62 13.52
N TYR A 98 9.01 7.33 13.97
CA TYR A 98 7.68 7.36 13.35
C TYR A 98 6.93 6.02 13.25
N THR A 99 7.46 4.93 13.82
CA THR A 99 6.77 3.63 13.79
C THR A 99 5.42 3.66 14.49
N ASP A 100 5.26 4.49 15.52
CA ASP A 100 3.99 4.81 16.15
C ASP A 100 2.98 5.40 15.16
N VAL A 101 3.37 6.40 14.37
CA VAL A 101 2.51 7.03 13.35
C VAL A 101 2.04 6.00 12.32
N PHE A 102 2.94 5.16 11.81
CA PHE A 102 2.59 4.12 10.84
C PHE A 102 1.67 3.05 11.44
N MET A 103 1.91 2.61 12.68
CA MET A 103 1.10 1.58 13.32
C MET A 103 -0.28 2.10 13.73
N ASP A 104 -0.37 3.34 14.22
CA ASP A 104 -1.63 4.00 14.54
C ASP A 104 -2.49 4.18 13.29
N ASP A 105 -1.88 4.59 12.17
CA ASP A 105 -2.59 4.71 10.91
C ASP A 105 -2.99 3.34 10.34
N MET A 106 -2.13 2.33 10.44
CA MET A 106 -2.43 0.96 10.01
C MET A 106 -3.60 0.36 10.80
N ALA A 107 -3.73 0.65 12.10
CA ALA A 107 -4.85 0.20 12.92
C ALA A 107 -6.22 0.74 12.45
N LYS A 108 -6.21 1.85 11.69
CA LYS A 108 -7.38 2.52 11.11
C LYS A 108 -7.46 2.38 9.58
N ALA A 109 -6.55 1.61 8.99
CA ALA A 109 -6.48 1.39 7.55
C ALA A 109 -7.41 0.26 7.10
N LYS A 110 -7.78 0.28 5.82
CA LYS A 110 -8.51 -0.81 5.17
C LYS A 110 -7.64 -1.44 4.08
N PRO A 111 -7.71 -2.77 3.87
CA PRO A 111 -7.00 -3.38 2.74
C PRO A 111 -7.57 -2.84 1.43
N VAL A 112 -6.71 -2.68 0.43
CA VAL A 112 -7.17 -2.51 -0.96
C VAL A 112 -7.82 -3.82 -1.40
N PHE A 113 -9.11 -3.76 -1.72
CA PHE A 113 -9.83 -4.90 -2.30
C PHE A 113 -9.50 -5.00 -3.79
N LEU A 114 -9.19 -6.23 -4.23
CA LEU A 114 -8.95 -6.53 -5.63
C LEU A 114 -10.19 -7.21 -6.22
N HIS A 115 -10.68 -6.68 -7.33
CA HIS A 115 -11.68 -7.34 -8.18
C HIS A 115 -10.98 -7.98 -9.37
N GLU A 116 -11.54 -9.04 -9.96
CA GLU A 116 -10.96 -9.67 -11.16
C GLU A 116 -10.88 -8.68 -12.34
N ASN A 117 -11.93 -7.87 -12.50
CA ASN A 117 -11.99 -6.73 -13.43
C ASN A 117 -11.29 -5.45 -12.89
N GLY A 118 -10.47 -5.56 -11.85
CA GLY A 118 -9.85 -4.42 -11.16
C GLY A 118 -9.03 -3.51 -12.08
N SER A 119 -8.28 -4.09 -13.04
CA SER A 119 -7.51 -3.30 -14.01
C SER A 119 -8.40 -2.44 -14.93
N GLN A 120 -9.59 -2.94 -15.29
CA GLN A 120 -10.57 -2.18 -16.06
C GLN A 120 -11.20 -1.07 -15.21
N PHE A 121 -11.51 -1.35 -13.94
CA PHE A 121 -12.01 -0.34 -13.01
C PHE A 121 -11.00 0.78 -12.76
N GLU A 122 -9.73 0.45 -12.55
CA GLU A 122 -8.65 1.44 -12.41
C GLU A 122 -8.57 2.38 -13.62
N ARG A 123 -8.73 1.85 -14.83
CA ARG A 123 -8.78 2.67 -16.05
C ARG A 123 -9.96 3.63 -16.04
N TYR A 124 -11.15 3.18 -15.68
CA TYR A 124 -12.32 4.05 -15.62
C TYR A 124 -12.21 5.12 -14.52
N ILE A 125 -11.64 4.77 -13.37
CA ILE A 125 -11.34 5.74 -12.30
C ILE A 125 -10.36 6.80 -12.80
N LYS A 126 -9.29 6.38 -13.49
CA LYS A 126 -8.33 7.30 -14.10
C LYS A 126 -9.00 8.26 -15.09
N GLU A 127 -9.83 7.73 -15.99
CA GLU A 127 -10.57 8.55 -16.97
C GLU A 127 -11.45 9.60 -16.28
N ALA A 128 -12.22 9.21 -15.26
CA ALA A 128 -13.09 10.14 -14.53
C ALA A 128 -12.31 11.25 -13.79
N VAL A 129 -11.17 10.90 -13.18
CA VAL A 129 -10.29 11.90 -12.54
C VAL A 129 -9.69 12.85 -13.58
N GLU A 130 -9.23 12.33 -14.72
CA GLU A 130 -8.66 13.15 -15.81
C GLU A 130 -9.71 14.07 -16.44
N GLU A 131 -10.96 13.61 -16.57
CA GLU A 131 -12.07 14.42 -17.06
C GLU A 131 -12.34 15.64 -16.16
N VAL A 132 -12.42 15.44 -14.84
CA VAL A 132 -12.57 16.57 -13.90
C VAL A 132 -11.35 17.48 -13.94
N MET A 133 -10.13 16.92 -13.88
CA MET A 133 -8.91 17.69 -13.67
C MET A 133 -8.37 18.38 -14.93
N LEU A 134 -8.54 17.78 -16.11
CA LEU A 134 -7.94 18.25 -17.36
C LEU A 134 -8.95 18.92 -18.30
N THR A 135 -10.23 18.58 -18.20
CA THR A 135 -11.27 19.16 -19.07
C THR A 135 -12.27 20.04 -18.31
N ASN A 136 -12.13 20.19 -17.00
CA ASN A 136 -13.04 20.94 -16.11
C ASN A 136 -14.49 20.44 -16.20
N ALA A 137 -14.70 19.15 -16.43
CA ALA A 137 -16.02 18.56 -16.35
C ALA A 137 -16.57 18.63 -14.92
N ASP A 138 -17.89 18.61 -14.80
CA ASP A 138 -18.54 18.56 -13.50
C ASP A 138 -18.25 17.22 -12.80
N SER A 139 -17.90 17.29 -11.51
CA SER A 139 -17.51 16.10 -10.74
C SER A 139 -18.66 15.11 -10.50
N GLU A 140 -19.90 15.59 -10.44
CA GLU A 140 -21.08 14.74 -10.28
C GLU A 140 -21.36 13.97 -11.58
N GLU A 141 -21.21 14.63 -12.74
CA GLU A 141 -21.33 14.00 -14.05
C GLU A 141 -20.26 12.93 -14.29
N ALA A 142 -18.98 13.26 -14.02
CA ALA A 142 -17.88 12.30 -14.16
C ALA A 142 -18.08 11.07 -13.24
N LEU A 143 -18.54 11.29 -12.00
CA LEU A 143 -18.86 10.21 -11.07
C LEU A 143 -20.04 9.35 -11.54
N ALA A 144 -21.08 9.96 -12.10
CA ALA A 144 -22.24 9.24 -12.65
C ALA A 144 -21.80 8.35 -13.83
N THR A 145 -20.96 8.87 -14.72
CA THR A 145 -20.39 8.12 -15.84
C THR A 145 -19.52 6.97 -15.35
N LEU A 146 -18.65 7.19 -14.36
CA LEU A 146 -17.85 6.15 -13.74
C LEU A 146 -18.71 5.02 -13.16
N LYS A 147 -19.74 5.37 -12.39
CA LYS A 147 -20.68 4.39 -11.80
C LYS A 147 -21.35 3.54 -12.87
N ARG A 148 -21.83 4.16 -13.94
CA ARG A 148 -22.45 3.44 -15.07
C ARG A 148 -21.46 2.46 -15.72
N LYS A 149 -20.25 2.92 -16.06
CA LYS A 149 -19.23 2.07 -16.69
C LYS A 149 -18.82 0.88 -15.82
N ILE A 150 -18.71 1.07 -14.50
CA ILE A 150 -18.42 -0.03 -13.56
C ILE A 150 -19.61 -1.00 -13.49
N GLN A 151 -20.84 -0.49 -13.38
CA GLN A 151 -22.03 -1.33 -13.29
C GLN A 151 -22.23 -2.17 -14.56
N GLU A 152 -21.98 -1.62 -15.74
CA GLU A 152 -22.04 -2.36 -17.01
C GLU A 152 -21.10 -3.58 -17.00
N VAL A 153 -19.89 -3.45 -16.46
CA VAL A 153 -18.96 -4.59 -16.33
C VAL A 153 -19.46 -5.60 -15.29
N LEU A 154 -20.00 -5.13 -14.16
CA LEU A 154 -20.54 -6.02 -13.13
C LEU A 154 -21.80 -6.78 -13.58
N ASP A 155 -22.58 -6.21 -14.50
CA ASP A 155 -23.81 -6.83 -15.03
C ASP A 155 -23.52 -7.82 -16.19
N GLU A 156 -22.33 -7.75 -16.79
CA GLU A 156 -21.88 -8.66 -17.85
C GLU A 156 -21.29 -9.98 -17.32
N ASP A 157 -20.95 -10.04 -16.03
CA ASP A 157 -20.44 -11.22 -15.29
C ASP A 157 -21.59 -12.10 -14.75
#